data_AF-A0AAV2YRD0-F1
#
_entry.id   AF-A0AAV2YRD0-F1
#
_cell.length_a   1.000
_cell.length_b   1.000
_cell.length_c   1.000
_cell.angle_alpha   90.00
_cell.angle_beta   90.00
_cell.angle_gamma   90.00
#
_symmetry.space_group_name_H-M   'P 1'
#
loop_
_entity.id
_entity.type
_entity.pdbx_description
1 polymer ?
#
loop_
_entity_poly.entity_id
_entity_poly.type
_entity_poly.pdbx_seq_one_letter_code
_entity_poly.pdbx_strand_id
1 'polypeptide(L)'
;QVTLLYKKGDKQDPANYIPITLLNLDAKLGPKILARRLGHVRPSLLHPDQCGFVPGRDIRHAHFRFQALQQLCQSSHSKAGAVLLDFAKAFDTVNWEALQMVLRHFNFGGAFREWIKILFQGTLVSLFLPGHHCLI
;
A
#
# COMPACT_ATOMS: atom_id res chain seq x y z
N GLN A 1 3.75 18.22 -8.44
CA GLN A 1 5.12 18.07 -8.98
C GLN A 1 5.64 16.70 -8.60
N VAL A 2 6.17 15.95 -9.57
CA VAL A 2 6.84 14.67 -9.32
C VAL A 2 8.35 14.84 -9.40
N THR A 3 9.04 14.32 -8.41
CA THR A 3 10.50 14.23 -8.36
C THR A 3 10.90 12.76 -8.36
N LEU A 4 11.88 12.40 -9.19
CA LEU A 4 12.43 11.04 -9.21
C LEU A 4 13.51 10.90 -8.14
N LEU A 5 13.36 9.93 -7.24
CA LEU A 5 14.38 9.58 -6.26
C LEU A 5 15.10 8.30 -6.72
N TYR A 6 16.42 8.37 -6.79
CA TYR A 6 17.25 7.20 -7.13
C TYR A 6 17.21 6.15 -6.00
N LYS A 7 16.92 4.89 -6.36
CA LYS A 7 16.79 3.78 -5.41
C LYS A 7 18.07 2.96 -5.30
N LYS A 8 18.56 2.36 -6.39
CA LYS A 8 19.78 1.52 -6.49
C LYS A 8 20.03 1.09 -7.94
N GLY A 9 21.23 0.61 -8.29
CA GLY A 9 21.52 0.02 -9.60
C GLY A 9 22.21 0.97 -10.59
N ASP A 10 21.95 0.79 -11.88
CA ASP A 10 22.44 1.70 -12.92
C ASP A 10 21.60 2.98 -12.94
N LYS A 11 22.27 4.14 -12.95
CA LYS A 11 21.63 5.46 -13.01
C LYS A 11 21.04 5.77 -14.39
N GLN A 12 21.43 5.04 -15.44
CA GLN A 12 20.86 5.20 -16.78
C GLN A 12 19.55 4.43 -16.97
N ASP A 13 19.24 3.47 -16.10
CA ASP A 13 17.99 2.71 -16.15
C ASP A 13 16.87 3.45 -15.37
N PRO A 14 15.81 3.92 -16.03
CA PRO A 14 14.69 4.61 -15.38
C PRO A 14 13.96 3.75 -14.32
N ALA A 15 14.01 2.42 -14.42
CA ALA A 15 13.38 1.53 -13.45
C ALA A 15 14.02 1.59 -12.06
N ASN A 16 15.25 2.13 -11.98
CA ASN A 16 15.99 2.32 -10.74
C ASN A 16 15.61 3.60 -9.99
N TYR A 17 14.66 4.37 -10.50
CA TYR A 17 14.11 5.56 -9.85
C TYR A 17 12.67 5.31 -9.37
N ILE A 18 12.31 5.91 -8.24
CA ILE A 18 10.95 5.94 -7.74
C ILE A 18 10.36 7.35 -7.87
N PRO A 19 9.16 7.50 -8.45
CA PRO A 19 8.48 8.79 -8.49
C PRO A 19 7.94 9.14 -7.11
N ILE A 20 8.28 10.33 -6.62
CA ILE A 20 7.72 10.91 -5.40
C ILE A 20 6.93 12.14 -5.80
N THR A 21 5.65 12.14 -5.46
CA THR A 21 4.77 13.29 -5.70
C THR A 21 4.66 14.15 -4.46
N LEU A 22 5.07 15.41 -4.56
CA LEU A 22 4.75 16.42 -3.56
C LEU A 22 3.33 16.91 -3.80
N LEU A 23 2.40 16.37 -3.02
CA LEU A 23 1.00 16.80 -3.01
C LEU A 23 0.83 18.00 -2.08
N ASN A 24 0.01 18.95 -2.53
CA ASN A 24 -0.47 20.07 -1.72
C ASN A 24 -1.31 19.57 -0.52
N LEU A 25 -1.49 20.42 0.49
CA LEU A 25 -2.15 20.04 1.75
C LEU A 25 -3.63 19.67 1.55
N ASP A 26 -4.33 20.41 0.71
CA ASP A 26 -5.71 20.17 0.27
C ASP A 26 -5.90 18.76 -0.29
N ALA A 27 -5.02 18.32 -1.19
CA ALA A 27 -5.02 16.98 -1.76
C ALA A 27 -4.77 15.87 -0.73
N LYS A 28 -4.09 16.19 0.39
CA LYS A 28 -3.84 15.25 1.50
C LYS A 28 -4.97 15.20 2.52
N LEU A 29 -5.79 16.25 2.61
CA LEU A 29 -6.81 16.37 3.65
C LEU A 29 -7.91 15.31 3.52
N GLY A 30 -8.45 15.14 2.30
CA GLY A 30 -9.48 14.14 2.00
C GLY A 30 -9.06 12.71 2.37
N PRO A 31 -7.94 12.19 1.83
CA PRO A 31 -7.43 10.86 2.19
C PRO A 31 -7.18 10.71 3.69
N LYS A 32 -6.67 11.74 4.37
CA LYS A 32 -6.39 11.72 5.81
C LYS A 32 -7.67 11.60 6.64
N ILE A 33 -8.74 12.29 6.26
CA ILE A 33 -10.05 12.18 6.91
C ILE A 33 -10.62 10.77 6.73
N LEU A 34 -10.58 10.23 5.51
CA LEU A 34 -11.05 8.86 5.25
C LEU A 34 -10.24 7.81 6.01
N ALA A 35 -8.91 7.94 6.05
CA ALA A 35 -8.05 7.04 6.80
C ALA A 35 -8.36 7.08 8.31
N ARG A 36 -8.64 8.27 8.86
CA ARG A 36 -9.07 8.40 10.26
C ARG A 36 -10.41 7.70 10.51
N ARG A 37 -11.38 7.89 9.62
CA ARG A 37 -12.69 7.21 9.69
C ARG A 37 -12.54 5.69 9.63
N LEU A 38 -11.72 5.19 8.71
CA LEU A 38 -11.42 3.77 8.57
C LEU A 38 -10.73 3.22 9.83
N GLY A 39 -9.93 4.03 10.51
CA GLY A 39 -9.29 3.68 11.79
C GLY A 39 -10.26 3.22 12.87
N HIS A 40 -11.48 3.74 12.90
CA HIS A 40 -12.49 3.35 13.91
C HIS A 40 -13.07 1.95 13.69
N VAL A 41 -13.14 1.50 12.43
CA VAL A 41 -13.66 0.17 12.05
C VAL A 41 -12.54 -0.83 11.73
N ARG A 42 -11.28 -0.38 11.72
CA ARG A 42 -10.11 -1.21 11.42
C ARG A 42 -10.06 -2.54 12.17
N PRO A 43 -10.36 -2.62 13.49
CA PRO A 43 -10.28 -3.89 14.22
C PRO A 43 -11.19 -4.99 13.67
N SER A 44 -12.34 -4.64 13.09
CA SER A 44 -13.27 -5.60 12.48
C SER A 44 -12.92 -5.94 11.03
N LEU A 45 -11.99 -5.21 10.40
CA LEU A 45 -11.59 -5.41 9.01
C LEU A 45 -10.29 -6.21 8.86
N LEU A 46 -9.37 -6.08 9.83
CA LEU A 46 -8.02 -6.62 9.71
C LEU A 46 -7.83 -7.88 10.55
N HIS A 47 -7.29 -8.93 9.92
CA HIS A 47 -6.86 -10.12 10.62
C HIS A 47 -5.86 -9.78 11.74
N PRO A 48 -5.86 -10.46 12.89
CA PRO A 48 -4.91 -10.23 13.98
C PRO A 48 -3.43 -10.31 13.57
N ASP A 49 -3.12 -11.10 12.54
CA ASP A 49 -1.75 -11.27 12.03
C ASP A 49 -1.28 -10.15 11.09
N GLN A 50 -2.16 -9.27 10.64
CA GLN A 50 -1.79 -8.12 9.81
C GLN A 50 -0.94 -7.14 10.62
N CYS A 51 0.38 -7.13 10.41
CA CYS A 51 1.28 -6.23 11.15
C CYS A 51 1.56 -4.91 10.42
N GLY A 52 1.56 -4.92 9.08
CA GLY A 52 1.87 -3.74 8.26
C GLY A 52 0.77 -2.68 8.32
N PHE A 53 1.17 -1.41 8.45
CA PHE A 53 0.28 -0.23 8.43
C PHE A 53 -0.81 -0.21 9.52
N VAL A 54 -0.61 -0.95 10.63
CA VAL A 54 -1.52 -0.96 11.78
C VAL A 54 -0.84 -0.33 13.01
N PRO A 55 -1.25 0.87 13.43
CA PRO A 55 -0.83 1.48 14.68
C PRO A 55 -0.89 0.52 15.88
N GLY A 56 0.22 0.43 16.61
CA GLY A 56 0.36 -0.45 17.77
C GLY A 56 0.74 -1.90 17.44
N ARG A 57 0.85 -2.27 16.15
CA ARG A 57 1.41 -3.58 15.74
C ARG A 57 2.82 -3.40 15.20
N ASP A 58 3.65 -4.39 15.48
CA ASP A 58 5.07 -4.38 15.12
C ASP A 58 5.39 -5.54 14.18
N ILE A 59 6.10 -5.25 13.09
CA ILE A 59 6.54 -6.24 12.11
C ILE A 59 7.45 -7.31 12.73
N ARG A 60 8.17 -6.98 13.80
CA ARG A 60 9.01 -7.91 14.56
C ARG A 60 8.20 -9.09 15.09
N HIS A 61 6.92 -8.88 15.47
CA HIS A 61 6.07 -9.99 15.92
C HIS A 61 5.81 -11.01 14.82
N ALA A 62 5.58 -10.56 13.57
CA ALA A 62 5.42 -11.47 12.43
C ALA A 62 6.72 -12.25 12.17
N HIS A 63 7.87 -11.58 12.28
CA HIS A 63 9.17 -12.23 12.13
C HIS A 63 9.43 -13.30 13.21
N PHE A 64 9.19 -12.98 14.48
CA PHE A 64 9.35 -13.95 15.58
C PHE A 64 8.39 -15.13 15.45
N ARG A 65 7.14 -14.91 15.05
CA ARG A 65 6.20 -16.01 14.78
C ARG A 65 6.69 -16.92 13.66
N PHE A 66 7.19 -16.33 12.57
CA PHE A 66 7.75 -17.11 11.47
C PHE A 66 8.94 -17.96 11.92
N GLN A 67 9.87 -17.40 12.69
CA GLN A 67 11.00 -18.14 13.26
C GLN A 67 10.55 -19.24 14.23
N ALA A 68 9.57 -18.96 15.10
CA ALA A 68 9.02 -19.95 16.02
C ALA A 68 8.37 -21.13 15.27
N LEU A 69 7.62 -20.87 14.19
CA LEU A 69 7.05 -21.90 13.33
C LEU A 69 8.14 -22.76 12.67
N GLN A 70 9.21 -22.13 12.18
CA GLN A 70 10.37 -22.85 11.63
C GLN A 70 11.02 -23.76 12.66
N GLN A 71 11.28 -23.26 13.87
CA GLN A 71 11.85 -24.05 14.97
C GLN A 71 10.93 -25.21 15.38
N LEU A 72 9.63 -24.96 15.44
CA LEU A 72 8.64 -26.00 15.75
C LEU A 72 8.70 -27.13 14.72
N CYS A 73 8.67 -26.80 13.42
CA CYS A 73 8.71 -27.80 12.35
C CYS A 73 10.01 -28.61 12.36
N GLN A 74 11.14 -27.96 12.66
CA GLN A 74 12.45 -28.63 12.83
C GLN A 74 12.41 -29.60 14.01
N SER A 75 11.92 -29.16 15.16
CA SER A 75 11.86 -29.97 16.39
C SER A 75 10.90 -31.17 16.26
N SER A 76 9.82 -31.02 15.48
CA SER A 76 8.81 -32.05 15.28
C SER A 76 9.08 -32.94 14.07
N HIS A 77 10.22 -32.77 13.38
CA HIS A 77 10.55 -33.42 12.12
C HIS A 77 9.43 -33.36 11.07
N SER A 78 8.66 -32.27 11.07
CA SER A 78 7.51 -32.10 10.17
C SER A 78 7.99 -31.57 8.82
N LYS A 79 7.46 -32.13 7.73
CA LYS A 79 7.68 -31.60 6.39
C LYS A 79 6.81 -30.36 6.21
N ALA A 80 7.43 -29.19 6.21
CA ALA A 80 6.76 -27.91 6.00
C ALA A 80 7.47 -27.08 4.91
N GLY A 81 6.70 -26.22 4.25
CA GLY A 81 7.20 -25.24 3.27
C GLY A 81 6.63 -23.86 3.57
N ALA A 82 7.37 -22.82 3.19
CA ALA A 82 6.93 -21.43 3.30
C ALA A 82 6.74 -20.85 1.91
N VAL A 83 5.60 -20.17 1.70
CA VAL A 83 5.33 -19.41 0.47
C VAL A 83 5.44 -17.93 0.81
N LEU A 84 6.40 -17.25 0.17
CA LEU A 84 6.62 -15.82 0.32
C LEU A 84 6.07 -15.12 -0.93
N LEU A 85 5.00 -14.34 -0.74
CA LEU A 85 4.35 -13.59 -1.81
C LEU A 85 4.66 -12.10 -1.67
N ASP A 86 4.97 -11.45 -2.78
CA ASP A 86 5.12 -10.00 -2.85
C ASP A 86 4.37 -9.46 -4.07
N PHE A 87 3.77 -8.28 -3.91
CA PHE A 87 3.01 -7.63 -4.97
C PHE A 87 3.89 -6.62 -5.70
N ALA A 88 4.19 -6.91 -6.97
CA ALA A 88 4.89 -5.96 -7.83
C ALA A 88 4.06 -4.68 -7.99
N LYS A 89 4.64 -3.55 -7.56
CA LYS A 89 4.02 -2.22 -7.62
C LYS A 89 2.59 -2.19 -7.04
N ALA A 90 2.41 -2.76 -5.85
CA ALA A 90 1.10 -2.98 -5.22
C ALA A 90 0.13 -1.77 -5.22
N PHE A 91 0.65 -0.54 -5.14
CA PHE A 91 -0.17 0.68 -5.16
C PHE A 91 -0.53 1.14 -6.57
N ASP A 92 0.28 0.81 -7.58
CA ASP A 92 0.06 1.18 -8.97
C ASP A 92 -0.85 0.16 -9.68
N THR A 93 -0.97 -1.06 -9.14
CA THR A 93 -1.67 -2.20 -9.76
C THR A 93 -3.01 -2.53 -9.12
N VAL A 94 -3.57 -1.64 -8.31
CA VAL A 94 -4.86 -1.85 -7.65
C VAL A 94 -5.99 -1.90 -8.69
N ASN A 95 -6.73 -3.01 -8.74
CA ASN A 95 -7.95 -3.11 -9.54
C ASN A 95 -9.11 -2.37 -8.85
N TRP A 96 -9.65 -1.36 -9.53
CA TRP A 96 -10.70 -0.50 -8.99
C TRP A 96 -12.04 -1.20 -8.77
N GLU A 97 -12.42 -2.08 -9.69
CA GLU A 97 -13.67 -2.83 -9.57
C GLU A 97 -13.62 -3.78 -8.37
N ALA A 98 -12.50 -4.48 -8.20
CA ALA A 98 -12.26 -5.36 -7.05
C ALA A 98 -12.29 -4.57 -5.74
N LEU A 99 -11.66 -3.40 -5.68
CA LEU A 99 -11.71 -2.55 -4.48
C LEU A 99 -13.14 -2.11 -4.15
N GLN A 100 -13.94 -1.73 -5.15
CA GLN A 100 -15.35 -1.38 -4.96
C GLN A 100 -16.18 -2.58 -4.50
N MET A 101 -15.90 -3.79 -4.99
CA MET A 101 -16.52 -5.03 -4.51
C MET A 101 -16.20 -5.27 -3.03
N VAL A 102 -14.93 -5.14 -2.63
CA VAL A 102 -14.50 -5.29 -1.23
C VAL A 102 -15.19 -4.27 -0.32
N LEU A 103 -15.25 -3.00 -0.73
CA LEU A 103 -15.94 -1.97 0.04
C LEU A 103 -17.44 -2.25 0.18
N ARG A 104 -18.10 -2.80 -0.85
CA ARG A 104 -19.49 -3.27 -0.76
C ARG A 104 -19.65 -4.46 0.18
N HIS A 105 -18.73 -5.42 0.12
CA HIS A 105 -18.74 -6.60 0.98
C HIS A 105 -18.66 -6.23 2.46
N PHE A 106 -17.80 -5.28 2.83
CA PHE A 106 -17.71 -4.74 4.18
C PHE A 106 -18.79 -3.68 4.52
N ASN A 107 -19.82 -3.55 3.67
CA ASN A 107 -20.96 -2.66 3.87
C ASN A 107 -20.60 -1.17 4.04
N PHE A 108 -19.55 -0.69 3.35
CA PHE A 108 -19.24 0.74 3.34
C PHE A 108 -20.34 1.51 2.58
N GLY A 109 -20.84 2.57 3.22
CA GLY A 109 -21.88 3.43 2.65
C GLY A 109 -21.48 4.04 1.31
N GLY A 110 -22.48 4.35 0.47
CA GLY A 110 -22.28 4.90 -0.88
C GLY A 110 -21.41 6.15 -0.89
N ALA A 111 -21.62 7.06 0.07
CA ALA A 111 -20.81 8.27 0.20
C ALA A 111 -19.31 7.97 0.39
N PHE A 112 -18.95 7.00 1.25
CA PHE A 112 -17.54 6.64 1.47
C PHE A 112 -16.92 6.05 0.19
N ARG A 113 -17.66 5.18 -0.50
CA ARG A 113 -17.22 4.58 -1.77
C ARG A 113 -17.02 5.62 -2.88
N GLU A 114 -17.87 6.63 -2.95
CA GLU A 114 -17.75 7.72 -3.92
C GLU A 114 -16.56 8.63 -3.60
N TRP A 115 -16.33 8.95 -2.33
CA TRP A 115 -15.13 9.68 -1.92
C TRP A 115 -13.85 8.95 -2.30
N ILE A 116 -13.80 7.63 -2.08
CA ILE A 116 -12.67 6.81 -2.55
C ILE A 116 -12.53 6.91 -4.07
N LYS A 117 -13.61 6.84 -4.84
CA LYS A 117 -13.56 6.97 -6.30
C LYS A 117 -13.00 8.34 -6.75
N ILE A 118 -13.46 9.44 -6.15
CA ILE A 118 -13.01 10.80 -6.46
C ILE A 118 -11.51 10.97 -6.21
N LEU A 119 -10.98 10.40 -5.13
CA LEU A 119 -9.56 10.54 -4.78
C LEU A 119 -8.60 9.90 -5.79
N PHE A 120 -9.08 9.00 -6.63
CA PHE A 120 -8.25 8.23 -7.56
C PHE A 120 -8.65 8.40 -9.03
N GLN A 121 -9.67 9.21 -9.32
CA GLN A 121 -10.06 9.57 -10.68
C GLN A 121 -9.64 11.00 -11.00
N GLY A 122 -9.08 11.22 -12.19
CA GLY A 122 -8.78 12.57 -12.70
C GLY A 122 -7.49 13.20 -12.17
N THR A 123 -6.58 12.43 -11.57
CA THR A 123 -5.27 12.94 -11.15
C THR A 123 -4.38 13.22 -12.36
N LEU A 124 -4.07 14.50 -12.61
CA LEU A 124 -3.08 14.93 -13.60
C LEU A 124 -1.71 15.10 -12.94
N VAL A 125 -0.65 14.64 -13.58
CA VAL A 125 0.68 14.52 -12.95
C VAL A 125 1.78 15.10 -13.84
N SER A 126 2.16 16.35 -13.56
CA SER A 126 3.33 16.94 -14.22
C SER A 126 4.65 16.39 -13.67
N LEU A 127 5.45 15.80 -14.56
CA LEU A 127 6.81 15.34 -14.31
C LEU A 127 7.81 16.44 -14.68
N PHE A 128 8.68 16.77 -13.73
CA PHE A 128 9.79 17.69 -13.98
C PHE A 128 11.09 16.89 -14.13
N LEU A 129 11.59 16.77 -15.37
CA LEU A 129 12.90 16.23 -15.66
C LEU A 129 13.85 17.40 -15.93
N PRO A 130 14.99 17.53 -15.22
CA PRO A 130 15.95 18.59 -15.51
C PRO A 130 16.38 18.51 -16.99
N GLY A 131 16.04 19.53 -17.80
CA GLY A 131 16.35 19.60 -19.24
C GLY A 131 15.25 19.16 -20.20
N HIS A 132 14.16 18.53 -19.74
CA HIS A 132 13.04 18.12 -20.60
C HIS A 132 11.68 18.30 -19.88
N HIS A 133 10.83 19.18 -20.40
CA HIS A 133 9.45 19.31 -19.91
C HIS A 133 8.55 18.29 -20.62
N CYS A 134 7.94 17.36 -19.87
CA CYS A 134 6.94 16.43 -20.40
C CYS A 134 5.71 16.46 -19.47
N LEU A 135 4.55 16.77 -20.03
CA LEU A 135 3.26 16.69 -19.34
C LEU A 135 2.72 15.27 -19.52
N ILE A 136 2.37 14.59 -18.41
CA ILE A 136 1.74 13.27 -18.41
C ILE A 136 0.41 13.33 -17.66
#